data_AF-A0A1J3H1P0-F1
#
_entry.id   AF-A0A1J3H1P0-F1
#
_cell.length_a   1.000
_cell.length_b   1.000
_cell.length_c   1.000
_cell.angle_alpha   90.00
_cell.angle_beta   90.00
_cell.angle_gamma   90.00
#
_symmetry.space_group_name_H-M   'P 1'
#
loop_
_entity.id
_entity.type
_entity.pdbx_description
1 polymer ?
#
loop_
_entity_poly.entity_id
_entity_poly.type
_entity_poly.pdbx_seq_one_letter_code
_entity_poly.pdbx_strand_id
1 'polypeptide(L)' 'VFYSFEDRNTVMYNSLLGGLLACGMIKDAHQLFQGMEKDSVSWTAMIQGLAQNGLSKEAIEFYREMKTEGLKMDQYT' A
#
# COMPACT_ATOMS: atom_id res chain seq x y z
N VAL A 1 -24.32 7.86 6.97
CA VAL A 1 -24.19 8.26 5.55
C VAL A 1 -22.87 8.99 5.31
N PHE A 2 -21.75 8.51 5.88
CA PHE A 2 -20.44 9.18 5.83
C PHE A 2 -19.32 8.24 5.38
N TYR A 3 -19.61 7.19 4.61
CA TYR A 3 -18.60 6.24 4.10
C TYR A 3 -18.17 6.51 2.65
N SER A 4 -18.70 7.54 1.99
CA SER A 4 -18.65 7.62 0.51
C SER A 4 -17.61 8.59 -0.06
N PHE A 5 -16.72 9.14 0.76
CA PHE A 5 -15.66 10.06 0.30
C PHE A 5 -14.24 9.54 0.57
N GLU A 6 -14.00 8.87 1.71
CA GLU A 6 -12.70 8.23 2.01
C GLU A 6 -12.42 7.05 1.08
N ASP A 7 -13.40 6.17 0.85
CA ASP A 7 -13.26 4.98 -0.01
C ASP A 7 -12.85 5.31 -1.47
N ARG A 8 -13.35 6.42 -2.01
CA ARG A 8 -13.04 6.84 -3.39
C ARG A 8 -11.58 7.26 -3.54
N ASN A 9 -11.01 7.87 -2.51
CA ASN A 9 -9.61 8.28 -2.54
C ASN A 9 -8.70 7.06 -2.45
N THR A 10 -9.02 6.08 -1.59
CA THR A 10 -8.25 4.84 -1.45
C THR A 10 -8.20 4.03 -2.75
N VAL A 11 -9.33 3.86 -3.43
CA VAL A 11 -9.38 3.14 -4.72
C VAL A 11 -8.56 3.87 -5.81
N MET A 12 -8.62 5.21 -5.85
CA MET A 12 -7.87 6.01 -6.82
C MET A 12 -6.37 5.95 -6.54
N TYR A 13 -5.96 6.09 -5.27
CA TYR A 13 -4.56 5.97 -4.87
C TYR A 13 -4.02 4.55 -5.09
N ASN A 14 -4.80 3.51 -4.82
CA ASN A 14 -4.41 2.12 -5.12
C ASN A 14 -4.19 1.89 -6.62
N SER A 15 -5.04 2.50 -7.46
CA SER A 15 -4.88 2.43 -8.92
C SER A 15 -3.59 3.14 -9.38
N LEU A 16 -3.32 4.34 -8.85
CA LEU A 16 -2.11 5.10 -9.15
C LEU A 16 -0.85 4.38 -8.64
N LEU A 17 -0.92 3.81 -7.44
CA LEU A 17 0.13 3.01 -6.82
C LEU A 17 0.51 1.82 -7.70
N GLY A 18 -0.48 1.06 -8.18
CA GLY A 18 -0.27 -0.05 -9.11
C GLY A 18 0.42 0.40 -10.41
N GLY A 19 0.00 1.54 -10.97
CA GLY A 19 0.63 2.12 -12.17
C GLY A 19 2.08 2.53 -11.96
N LEU A 20 2.38 3.21 -10.84
CA LEU A 20 3.75 3.62 -10.49
C LEU A 20 4.67 2.40 -10.32
N LEU A 21 4.18 1.36 -9.65
CA LEU A 21 4.92 0.10 -9.45
C LEU A 21 5.14 -0.65 -10.76
N ALA A 22 4.15 -0.70 -11.65
CA ALA A 22 4.29 -1.30 -12.98
C ALA A 22 5.33 -0.58 -13.86
N CYS A 23 5.48 0.73 -13.69
CA CYS A 23 6.51 1.53 -14.35
C CYS A 23 7.88 1.47 -13.64
N GLY A 24 8.02 0.75 -12.53
CA GLY A 24 9.25 0.70 -11.73
C GLY A 24 9.56 2.00 -10.99
N MET A 25 8.59 2.91 -10.86
CA MET A 25 8.71 4.19 -10.14
C MET A 25 8.52 3.98 -8.64
N ILE A 26 9.39 3.16 -8.03
CA ILE A 26 9.24 2.68 -6.65
C ILE A 26 9.27 3.82 -5.63
N LYS A 27 10.12 4.84 -5.84
CA LYS A 27 10.22 5.98 -4.93
C LYS A 27 8.92 6.79 -4.87
N ASP A 28 8.32 7.03 -6.03
CA ASP A 28 7.07 7.79 -6.13
C ASP A 28 5.90 6.98 -5.57
N ALA A 29 5.88 5.66 -5.84
CA ALA A 29 4.93 4.73 -5.23
C ALA A 29 5.02 4.77 -3.69
N HIS A 30 6.23 4.76 -3.14
CA HIS A 30 6.46 4.82 -1.70
C HIS A 30 5.99 6.15 -1.08
N GLN A 31 6.26 7.28 -1.75
CA GLN A 31 5.78 8.59 -1.30
C GLN A 31 4.26 8.67 -1.29
N LEU A 32 3.61 8.15 -2.35
CA LEU A 32 2.16 8.09 -2.43
C LEU A 32 1.59 7.22 -1.31
N PHE A 33 2.17 6.04 -1.10
CA PHE A 33 1.78 5.11 -0.05
C PHE A 33 1.87 5.72 1.35
N GLN A 34 2.90 6.50 1.65
CA GLN A 34 3.04 7.19 2.93
C GLN A 34 1.95 8.24 3.16
N GLY A 35 1.53 8.96 2.10
CA GLY A 35 0.54 10.04 2.17
C GLY A 35 -0.93 9.60 2.11
N MET A 36 -1.22 8.32 1.85
CA MET A 36 -2.58 7.80 1.79
C MET A 36 -2.97 7.00 3.05
N GLU A 37 -4.28 6.87 3.24
CA GLU A 37 -4.85 5.85 4.12
C GLU A 37 -4.60 4.46 3.52
N LYS A 38 -4.08 3.54 4.33
CA LYS A 38 -3.60 2.24 3.87
C LYS A 38 -4.61 1.17 4.23
N ASP A 39 -5.11 0.47 3.23
CA ASP A 39 -5.93 -0.72 3.38
C ASP A 39 -5.16 -1.98 2.95
N SER A 40 -5.76 -3.16 3.14
CA SER A 40 -5.18 -4.44 2.72
C SER A 40 -4.77 -4.46 1.24
N VAL A 41 -5.48 -3.70 0.38
CA VAL A 41 -5.19 -3.63 -1.06
C VAL A 41 -3.91 -2.84 -1.32
N SER A 42 -3.72 -1.68 -0.68
CA SER A 42 -2.54 -0.84 -0.80
C SER A 42 -1.25 -1.56 -0.38
N TRP A 43 -1.28 -2.30 0.73
CA TRP A 43 -0.17 -3.12 1.21
C TRP A 43 0.15 -4.24 0.22
N THR A 44 -0.87 -4.95 -0.24
CA THR A 44 -0.70 -6.04 -1.21
C THR A 44 -0.10 -5.53 -2.52
N ALA A 45 -0.56 -4.36 -3.00
CA ALA A 45 -0.03 -3.73 -4.20
C ALA A 45 1.46 -3.39 -4.04
N MET A 46 1.87 -2.75 -2.94
CA MET A 46 3.29 -2.46 -2.67
C MET A 46 4.16 -3.72 -2.65
N ILE A 47 3.75 -4.75 -1.91
CA ILE A 47 4.51 -6.00 -1.78
C ILE A 47 4.66 -6.68 -3.16
N GLN A 48 3.58 -6.77 -3.93
CA GLN A 48 3.60 -7.36 -5.26
C GLN A 48 4.46 -6.54 -6.23
N GLY A 49 4.32 -5.21 -6.24
CA GLY A 49 5.08 -4.33 -7.09
C GLY A 49 6.59 -4.38 -6.80
N LEU A 50 6.97 -4.40 -5.52
CA LEU A 50 8.36 -4.58 -5.11
C LEU A 50 8.91 -5.93 -5.56
N ALA A 51 8.15 -7.02 -5.34
CA ALA A 51 8.57 -8.35 -5.77
C ALA A 51 8.75 -8.46 -7.28
N GLN A 52 7.85 -7.87 -8.08
CA GLN A 52 7.92 -7.85 -9.55
C GLN A 52 9.10 -7.03 -10.08
N ASN A 53 9.53 -6.00 -9.36
CA ASN A 53 10.69 -5.18 -9.71
C ASN A 53 12.02 -5.77 -9.17
N GLY A 54 12.03 -7.01 -8.65
CA GLY A 54 13.23 -7.66 -8.14
C GLY A 54 13.66 -7.21 -6.74
N LEU A 55 12.83 -6.41 -6.06
CA LEU A 55 13.08 -5.84 -4.74
C LEU A 55 12.52 -6.74 -3.63
N SER A 56 12.85 -8.04 -3.68
CA SER A 56 12.25 -9.05 -2.80
C SER A 56 12.54 -8.83 -1.31
N LYS A 57 13.68 -8.22 -0.96
CA LYS A 57 14.00 -7.88 0.44
C LYS A 57 13.04 -6.84 1.00
N GLU A 58 12.84 -5.76 0.26
CA GLU A 58 11.94 -4.67 0.62
C GLU A 58 10.49 -5.17 0.66
N ALA A 59 10.09 -6.06 -0.26
CA ALA A 59 8.78 -6.70 -0.23
C ALA A 59 8.53 -7.50 1.08
N ILE A 60 9.55 -8.20 1.59
CA ILE A 60 9.46 -8.95 2.86
C ILE A 60 9.37 -7.99 4.05
N GLU A 61 10.14 -6.91 4.03
CA GLU A 61 10.09 -5.87 5.07
C GLU A 61 8.70 -5.22 5.13
N PHE A 62 8.14 -4.86 3.97
CA PHE A 62 6.77 -4.35 3.84
C PHE A 62 5.72 -5.34 4.36
N TYR A 63 5.88 -6.63 4.08
CA TYR A 63 4.97 -7.65 4.61
C TYR A 63 5.03 -7.77 6.15
N ARG A 64 6.21 -7.59 6.74
CA ARG A 64 6.35 -7.57 8.20
C ARG A 64 5.71 -6.33 8.81
N GLU A 65 5.92 -5.18 8.19
CA GLU A 65 5.31 -3.91 8.61
C GLU A 65 3.78 -3.99 8.53
N MET A 66 3.23 -4.49 7.42
CA MET A 66 1.79 -4.75 7.26
C MET A 66 1.23 -5.59 8.42
N LYS A 67 1.94 -6.64 8.85
CA LYS A 67 1.49 -7.45 10.00
C LYS A 67 1.50 -6.66 11.29
N THR A 68 2.55 -5.88 11.54
CA THR A 68 2.64 -5.05 12.74
C THR A 68 1.55 -3.98 12.76
N GLU A 69 1.25 -3.37 11.62
CA GLU A 69 0.23 -2.34 11.51
C GLU A 69 -1.18 -2.92 11.57
N GLY A 70 -1.44 -4.07 10.93
CA GLY A 70 -2.70 -4.79 11.06
C GLY A 70 -2.98 -5.23 12.50
N LEU A 71 -1.96 -5.74 13.21
CA LEU A 71 -2.07 -6.05 14.65
C LEU A 71 -2.37 -4.79 15.47
N LYS A 72 -1.83 -3.64 15.09
CA LYS A 72 -2.10 -2.36 15.74
C LYS A 72 -3.53 -1.90 15.45
N MET A 73 -4.02 -1.99 14.21
CA MET A 73 -5.39 -1.63 13.84
C MET A 73 -6.44 -2.52 14.53
N ASP A 74 -6.18 -3.82 14.66
CA ASP A 74 -7.07 -4.77 15.32
C ASP A 74 -7.19 -4.51 16.84
N GLN A 75 -6.15 -3.98 17.48
CA GLN A 75 -6.16 -3.63 18.90
C GLN A 75 -6.92 -2.35 19.26
N TYR A 76 -7.32 -1.54 18.27
CA TYR A 76 -8.13 -0.34 18.50
C TYR A 76 -9.65 -0.60 18.35
N THR A 77 -10.08 -1.87 18.42
CA THR A 77 -11.51 -2.25 18.51
C THR A 77 -11.96 -2.42 19.97
#